data_AF-A0A6I4ZDD8-F1
#
_entry.id   AF-A0A6I4ZDD8-F1
#
_cell.length_a   1.000
_cell.length_b   1.000
_cell.length_c   1.000
_cell.angle_alpha   90.00
_cell.angle_beta   90.00
_cell.angle_gamma   90.00
#
_symmetry.space_group_name_H-M   'P 1'
#
loop_
_entity.id
_entity.type
_entity.pdbx_description
1 polymer ?
#
loop_
_entity_poly.entity_id
_entity_poly.type
_entity_poly.pdbx_seq_one_letter_code
_entity_poly.pdbx_strand_id
1 'polypeptide(L)'
;MRSLPRTGSCRGFALHPAPASRSSGGSSQFRAQSRALPSPFVAAVAPAYAGSMPPDRIRVDFRKYPDSQHWQYDLLWLAEDEYGTWLWGPPGTLAQRSDEPPIAFESTNLKLVTDDWWAGIWQETGEPEIYVDIATPPVRSEGRVTMIDLDLDVVRLRSGAVRVLDEDEFAEHQVELGYPRDLIEGARASCERVRAMLERNEEPFATVAPARLAEALALQEVPASPEPPGRA
;
A
#
# COMPACT_ATOMS: atom_id res chain seq x y z
N MET A 1 16.63 -40.72 -22.65
CA MET A 1 15.80 -39.98 -21.68
C MET A 1 16.72 -39.07 -20.87
N ARG A 2 16.78 -37.78 -21.19
CA ARG A 2 17.46 -36.76 -20.36
C ARG A 2 16.36 -35.88 -19.77
N SER A 3 16.26 -35.87 -18.44
CA SER A 3 15.35 -35.00 -17.71
C SER A 3 16.05 -33.66 -17.45
N LEU A 4 15.39 -32.56 -17.79
CA LEU A 4 15.82 -31.19 -17.47
C LEU A 4 15.33 -30.81 -16.06
N PRO A 5 16.07 -30.00 -15.30
CA PRO A 5 15.59 -29.48 -14.02
C PRO A 5 14.57 -28.34 -14.24
N ARG A 6 13.45 -28.40 -13.52
CA ARG A 6 12.45 -27.33 -13.45
C ARG A 6 12.99 -26.19 -12.60
N THR A 7 13.09 -25.01 -13.20
CA THR A 7 13.32 -23.73 -12.53
C THR A 7 12.13 -23.39 -11.62
N GLY A 8 12.42 -23.12 -10.34
CA GLY A 8 11.46 -22.62 -9.36
C GLY A 8 11.20 -21.14 -9.60
N SER A 9 9.96 -20.81 -9.94
CA SER A 9 9.42 -19.45 -9.87
C SER A 9 8.80 -19.31 -8.49
N CYS A 10 9.47 -18.58 -7.59
CA CYS A 10 8.87 -18.14 -6.34
C CYS A 10 7.74 -17.16 -6.67
N ARG A 11 6.61 -17.33 -5.99
CA ARG A 11 5.38 -16.58 -6.22
C ARG A 11 5.52 -15.23 -5.53
N GLY A 12 5.55 -14.15 -6.32
CA GLY A 12 5.35 -12.80 -5.83
C GLY A 12 4.01 -12.68 -5.10
N PHE A 13 3.95 -11.73 -4.17
CA PHE A 13 2.78 -11.21 -3.45
C PHE A 13 1.47 -11.93 -3.81
N ALA A 14 1.06 -12.85 -2.93
CA ALA A 14 0.05 -13.84 -3.23
C ALA A 14 -1.31 -13.22 -3.58
N LEU A 15 -1.62 -13.21 -4.88
CA LEU A 15 -2.99 -13.33 -5.39
C LEU A 15 -3.62 -14.59 -4.78
N HIS A 16 -4.63 -14.45 -3.92
CA HIS A 16 -5.46 -15.58 -3.51
C HIS A 16 -6.48 -15.95 -4.60
N PRO A 17 -6.69 -17.25 -4.90
CA PRO A 17 -7.76 -17.70 -5.79
C PRO A 17 -9.05 -18.00 -5.01
N ALA A 18 -10.16 -17.35 -5.38
CA ALA A 18 -11.50 -17.60 -4.83
C ALA A 18 -12.18 -18.88 -5.42
N PRO A 19 -13.02 -19.59 -4.63
CA PRO A 19 -13.88 -20.67 -5.12
C PRO A 19 -15.25 -20.15 -5.64
N ALA A 20 -15.78 -20.79 -6.69
CA ALA A 20 -17.04 -20.45 -7.34
C ALA A 20 -18.29 -20.94 -6.58
N SER A 21 -19.36 -20.13 -6.49
CA SER A 21 -20.65 -20.42 -7.17
C SER A 21 -21.85 -19.48 -6.81
N ARG A 22 -22.60 -19.15 -7.88
CA ARG A 22 -24.08 -19.08 -8.07
C ARG A 22 -25.00 -18.18 -7.20
N SER A 23 -25.39 -17.08 -7.84
CA SER A 23 -26.71 -16.40 -7.98
C SER A 23 -27.92 -16.71 -7.07
N SER A 24 -28.50 -15.64 -6.49
CA SER A 24 -29.89 -15.13 -6.66
C SER A 24 -29.98 -13.84 -5.82
N GLY A 25 -30.57 -12.70 -6.20
CA GLY A 25 -31.82 -12.42 -6.92
C GLY A 25 -32.78 -11.75 -5.92
N GLY A 26 -33.03 -10.44 -6.02
CA GLY A 26 -34.09 -9.80 -5.21
C GLY A 26 -33.90 -8.32 -4.88
N SER A 27 -34.32 -7.47 -5.80
CA SER A 27 -34.51 -6.02 -5.65
C SER A 27 -35.60 -5.65 -4.64
N SER A 28 -35.38 -4.60 -3.84
CA SER A 28 -36.47 -3.72 -3.37
C SER A 28 -35.96 -2.34 -3.00
N GLN A 29 -36.63 -1.33 -3.53
CA GLN A 29 -36.38 0.09 -3.38
C GLN A 29 -36.95 0.59 -2.05
N PHE A 30 -36.15 1.26 -1.23
CA PHE A 30 -36.66 2.13 -0.17
C PHE A 30 -35.97 3.48 -0.23
N ARG A 31 -36.76 4.47 -0.64
CA ARG A 31 -36.44 5.89 -0.64
C ARG A 31 -36.70 6.42 0.77
N ALA A 32 -35.65 6.80 1.49
CA ALA A 32 -35.77 7.54 2.75
C ALA A 32 -34.92 8.81 2.69
N GLN A 33 -35.61 9.91 2.96
CA GLN A 33 -35.24 11.31 2.80
C GLN A 33 -33.98 11.68 3.61
N SER A 34 -33.01 12.31 2.94
CA SER A 34 -31.82 12.91 3.54
C SER A 34 -32.21 14.07 4.46
N ARG A 35 -31.77 13.99 5.71
CA ARG A 35 -31.72 15.12 6.62
C ARG A 35 -30.29 15.23 7.13
N ALA A 36 -29.55 16.18 6.56
CA ALA A 36 -28.15 16.44 6.90
C ALA A 36 -28.03 16.84 8.39
N LEU A 37 -27.06 16.23 9.07
CA LEU A 37 -26.58 16.68 10.39
C LEU A 37 -25.13 17.15 10.24
N PRO A 38 -24.70 18.19 10.96
CA PRO A 38 -23.37 18.78 10.82
C PRO A 38 -22.31 17.88 11.45
N SER A 39 -21.18 17.70 10.76
CA SER A 39 -19.96 17.06 11.27
C SER A 39 -19.13 18.06 12.08
N PRO A 40 -18.70 17.73 13.31
CA PRO A 40 -17.60 18.42 13.95
C PRO A 40 -16.53 17.41 14.36
N PHE A 41 -15.61 17.09 13.45
CA PHE A 41 -14.26 16.65 13.83
C PHE A 41 -13.27 16.97 12.72
N VAL A 42 -13.07 18.26 12.44
CA VAL A 42 -11.83 18.71 11.82
C VAL A 42 -10.82 18.82 12.96
N ALA A 43 -10.16 17.72 13.28
CA ALA A 43 -8.91 17.79 14.02
C ALA A 43 -7.88 18.42 13.08
N ALA A 44 -7.28 19.52 13.54
CA ALA A 44 -6.27 20.27 12.81
C ALA A 44 -5.10 19.36 12.39
N VAL A 45 -4.78 19.39 11.09
CA VAL A 45 -3.54 18.82 10.56
C VAL A 45 -2.38 19.64 11.13
N ALA A 46 -1.60 19.05 12.03
CA ALA A 46 -0.31 19.59 12.40
C ALA A 46 0.71 19.28 11.28
N PRO A 47 1.59 20.21 10.91
CA PRO A 47 2.59 19.94 9.87
C PRO A 47 3.58 18.90 10.37
N ALA A 48 3.82 17.89 9.54
CA ALA A 48 4.86 16.91 9.78
C ALA A 48 6.24 17.58 9.65
N TYR A 49 7.08 17.38 10.68
CA TYR A 49 8.53 17.57 10.69
C TYR A 49 9.10 18.95 10.32
N ALA A 50 8.90 19.93 11.20
CA ALA A 50 9.81 21.08 11.28
C ALA A 50 11.13 20.69 11.99
N GLY A 51 12.17 20.34 11.23
CA GLY A 51 13.55 20.57 11.67
C GLY A 51 14.48 19.40 12.05
N SER A 52 14.15 18.15 11.75
CA SER A 52 15.17 17.07 11.68
C SER A 52 14.84 16.14 10.54
N MET A 53 15.83 15.79 9.71
CA MET A 53 15.69 14.72 8.72
C MET A 53 15.06 13.51 9.41
N PRO A 54 13.99 12.89 8.86
CA PRO A 54 13.44 11.68 9.43
C PRO A 54 14.55 10.63 9.52
N PRO A 55 14.45 9.65 10.46
CA PRO A 55 15.43 8.58 10.52
C PRO A 55 15.57 7.96 9.12
N ASP A 56 16.81 7.59 8.75
CA ASP A 56 17.10 6.97 7.45
C ASP A 56 16.15 5.81 7.14
N ARG A 57 15.55 5.20 8.17
CA ARG A 57 14.50 4.18 8.10
C ARG A 57 13.21 4.59 8.81
N ILE A 58 12.09 4.36 8.15
CA ILE A 58 10.73 4.53 8.67
C ILE A 58 10.06 3.16 8.72
N ARG A 59 9.57 2.79 9.91
CA ARG A 59 8.71 1.62 10.09
C ARG A 59 7.32 1.91 9.54
N VAL A 60 6.89 1.16 8.54
CA VAL A 60 5.51 1.14 8.06
C VAL A 60 4.80 -0.05 8.71
N ASP A 61 3.68 0.22 9.36
CA ASP A 61 2.94 -0.74 10.17
C ASP A 61 1.46 -0.72 9.77
N PHE A 62 1.07 -1.65 8.92
CA PHE A 62 -0.33 -1.91 8.60
C PHE A 62 -0.95 -2.79 9.69
N ARG A 63 -2.17 -2.42 10.05
CA ARG A 63 -3.01 -3.13 11.01
C ARG A 63 -4.32 -3.49 10.34
N LYS A 64 -4.99 -4.55 10.77
CA LYS A 64 -6.41 -4.76 10.46
C LYS A 64 -7.25 -4.15 11.58
N TYR A 65 -8.46 -3.73 11.26
CA TYR A 65 -9.34 -3.06 12.22
C TYR A 65 -9.71 -3.98 13.40
N PRO A 66 -9.85 -3.44 14.63
CA PRO A 66 -9.53 -2.07 15.01
C PRO A 66 -8.04 -1.82 15.18
N ASP A 67 -7.25 -2.83 15.55
CA ASP A 67 -5.80 -2.69 15.77
C ASP A 67 -5.08 -4.06 15.87
N SER A 68 -5.40 -5.03 15.02
CA SER A 68 -4.65 -6.30 14.95
C SER A 68 -3.47 -6.20 14.00
N GLN A 69 -2.38 -6.91 14.29
CA GLN A 69 -1.16 -6.82 13.49
C GLN A 69 -1.36 -7.41 12.09
N HIS A 70 -0.88 -6.69 11.07
CA HIS A 70 -0.86 -7.16 9.70
C HIS A 70 0.57 -7.02 9.14
N TRP A 71 0.78 -6.37 8.00
CA TRP A 71 2.10 -6.19 7.42
C TRP A 71 2.92 -5.11 8.12
N GLN A 72 4.18 -5.41 8.41
CA GLN A 72 5.17 -4.48 8.94
C GLN A 72 6.50 -4.61 8.21
N TYR A 73 7.14 -3.47 7.94
CA TYR A 73 8.45 -3.40 7.27
C TYR A 73 9.14 -2.06 7.55
N ASP A 74 10.46 -2.01 7.41
CA ASP A 74 11.25 -0.78 7.51
C ASP A 74 11.70 -0.35 6.10
N LEU A 75 11.30 0.86 5.69
CA LEU A 75 11.70 1.44 4.41
C LEU A 75 12.62 2.63 4.62
N LEU A 76 13.45 2.92 3.64
CA LEU A 76 14.31 4.10 3.65
C LEU A 76 13.49 5.34 3.28
N TRP A 77 13.73 6.46 3.94
CA TRP A 77 13.15 7.73 3.48
C TRP A 77 13.80 8.16 2.17
N LEU A 78 13.00 8.57 1.18
CA LEU A 78 13.49 9.05 -0.12
C LEU A 78 13.23 10.54 -0.31
N ALA A 79 11.97 10.95 -0.18
CA ALA A 79 11.54 12.32 -0.44
C ALA A 79 10.20 12.63 0.23
N GLU A 80 9.83 13.91 0.22
CA GLU A 80 8.49 14.38 0.55
C GLU A 80 8.10 15.49 -0.43
N ASP A 81 6.87 15.45 -0.92
CA ASP A 81 6.28 16.46 -1.81
C ASP A 81 4.76 16.56 -1.58
N GLU A 82 4.04 17.29 -2.43
CA GLU A 82 2.60 17.52 -2.25
C GLU A 82 1.74 16.25 -2.26
N TYR A 83 2.27 15.10 -2.70
CA TYR A 83 1.55 13.83 -2.71
C TYR A 83 1.77 13.01 -1.43
N GLY A 84 2.79 13.35 -0.64
CA GLY A 84 3.08 12.71 0.64
C GLY A 84 4.54 12.28 0.79
N THR A 85 4.77 11.28 1.63
CA THR A 85 6.10 10.77 1.94
C THR A 85 6.46 9.60 1.03
N TRP A 86 7.54 9.73 0.27
CA TRP A 86 8.10 8.69 -0.57
C TRP A 86 9.14 7.90 0.21
N LEU A 87 8.97 6.58 0.21
CA LEU A 87 9.81 5.60 0.90
C LEU A 87 10.34 4.58 -0.11
N TRP A 88 11.52 4.06 0.13
CA TRP A 88 12.20 3.13 -0.76
C TRP A 88 12.63 1.86 -0.02
N GLY A 89 12.27 0.70 -0.58
CA GLY A 89 12.72 -0.60 -0.13
C GLY A 89 13.58 -1.28 -1.20
N PRO A 90 14.93 -1.29 -1.08
CA PRO A 90 15.79 -2.05 -1.98
C PRO A 90 15.60 -3.57 -1.86
N PRO A 91 16.11 -4.38 -2.81
CA PRO A 91 16.11 -5.84 -2.68
C PRO A 91 16.72 -6.29 -1.35
N GLY A 92 16.13 -7.30 -0.73
CA GLY A 92 16.51 -7.77 0.61
C GLY A 92 15.83 -7.05 1.77
N THR A 93 15.06 -5.99 1.51
CA THR A 93 14.17 -5.39 2.53
C THR A 93 13.20 -6.44 3.06
N LEU A 94 13.08 -6.53 4.39
CA LEU A 94 12.24 -7.53 5.04
C LEU A 94 10.85 -6.98 5.33
N ALA A 95 9.83 -7.75 4.97
CA ALA A 95 8.44 -7.54 5.34
C ALA A 95 7.93 -8.74 6.13
N GLN A 96 7.13 -8.49 7.15
CA GLN A 96 6.56 -9.50 8.02
C GLN A 96 5.06 -9.29 8.15
N ARG A 97 4.27 -10.36 8.00
CA ARG A 97 2.85 -10.35 8.28
C ARG A 97 2.60 -10.95 9.65
N SER A 98 2.06 -10.18 10.58
CA SER A 98 1.76 -10.63 11.94
C SER A 98 2.98 -11.33 12.57
N ASP A 99 2.84 -12.58 13.02
CA ASP A 99 3.90 -13.42 13.58
C ASP A 99 4.51 -14.42 12.58
N GLU A 100 4.14 -14.33 11.29
CA GLU A 100 4.71 -15.19 10.25
C GLU A 100 6.21 -14.90 10.05
N PRO A 101 6.99 -15.87 9.53
CA PRO A 101 8.38 -15.63 9.16
C PRO A 101 8.51 -14.46 8.16
N PRO A 102 9.48 -13.55 8.33
CA PRO A 102 9.69 -12.46 7.39
C PRO A 102 10.03 -12.97 5.98
N ILE A 103 9.53 -12.24 4.99
CA ILE A 103 9.87 -12.42 3.57
C ILE A 103 10.74 -11.24 3.12
N ALA A 104 11.67 -11.50 2.19
CA ALA A 104 12.53 -10.48 1.62
C ALA A 104 12.01 -10.03 0.26
N PHE A 105 12.07 -8.73 -0.03
CA PHE A 105 11.77 -8.21 -1.36
C PHE A 105 12.81 -8.71 -2.36
N GLU A 106 12.33 -9.22 -3.49
CA GLU A 106 13.19 -9.70 -4.58
C GLU A 106 13.73 -8.56 -5.45
N SER A 107 13.03 -7.41 -5.48
CA SER A 107 13.33 -6.24 -6.31
C SER A 107 13.08 -4.93 -5.54
N THR A 108 13.46 -3.79 -6.13
CA THR A 108 13.17 -2.49 -5.53
C THR A 108 11.67 -2.19 -5.54
N ASN A 109 11.16 -1.73 -4.41
CA ASN A 109 9.82 -1.18 -4.25
C ASN A 109 9.89 0.28 -3.83
N LEU A 110 9.10 1.13 -4.49
CA LEU A 110 8.84 2.51 -4.07
C LEU A 110 7.46 2.56 -3.41
N LYS A 111 7.35 3.15 -2.22
CA LYS A 111 6.08 3.35 -1.52
C LYS A 111 5.79 4.83 -1.35
N LEU A 112 4.54 5.23 -1.61
CA LEU A 112 4.00 6.53 -1.28
C LEU A 112 3.03 6.37 -0.11
N VAL A 113 3.29 7.09 0.99
CA VAL A 113 2.36 7.27 2.10
C VAL A 113 1.67 8.62 1.93
N THR A 114 0.40 8.60 1.55
CA THR A 114 -0.42 9.82 1.36
C THR A 114 -1.10 10.22 2.67
N ASP A 115 -1.60 11.46 2.75
CA ASP A 115 -2.51 11.89 3.83
C ASP A 115 -3.98 11.54 3.55
N ASP A 116 -4.24 10.84 2.45
CA ASP A 116 -5.56 10.35 2.05
C ASP A 116 -5.72 8.87 2.42
N TRP A 117 -6.84 8.28 2.01
CA TRP A 117 -7.25 6.92 2.34
C TRP A 117 -6.61 5.86 1.43
N TRP A 118 -5.32 6.00 1.11
CA TRP A 118 -4.59 5.02 0.31
C TRP A 118 -3.06 5.18 0.41
N ALA A 119 -2.34 4.09 0.15
CA ALA A 119 -0.90 4.07 0.02
C ALA A 119 -0.50 3.33 -1.26
N GLY A 120 0.37 3.94 -2.07
CA GLY A 120 0.79 3.38 -3.37
C GLY A 120 2.12 2.64 -3.29
N ILE A 121 2.28 1.56 -4.05
CA ILE A 121 3.50 0.78 -4.18
C ILE A 121 3.78 0.58 -5.68
N TRP A 122 4.99 0.93 -6.11
CA TRP A 122 5.48 0.69 -7.46
C TRP A 122 6.61 -0.34 -7.41
N GLN A 123 6.46 -1.41 -8.18
CA GLN A 123 7.43 -2.51 -8.23
C GLN A 123 8.36 -2.31 -9.42
N GLU A 124 9.67 -2.37 -9.18
CA GLU A 124 10.68 -2.34 -10.25
C GLU A 124 10.45 -3.47 -11.27
N THR A 125 10.23 -4.69 -10.76
CA THR A 125 9.96 -5.91 -11.54
C THR A 125 8.81 -6.70 -10.94
N GLY A 126 8.23 -7.63 -11.70
CA GLY A 126 7.09 -8.44 -11.25
C GLY A 126 5.73 -7.86 -11.61
N GLU A 127 4.68 -8.52 -11.13
CA GLU A 127 3.28 -8.09 -11.27
C GLU A 127 2.61 -8.04 -9.89
N PRO A 128 1.71 -7.08 -9.64
CA PRO A 128 1.36 -5.96 -10.52
C PRO A 128 2.48 -4.92 -10.68
N GLU A 129 2.38 -4.02 -11.68
CA GLU A 129 3.26 -2.84 -11.80
C GLU A 129 3.07 -1.91 -10.61
N ILE A 130 1.80 -1.62 -10.30
CA ILE A 130 1.37 -0.76 -9.22
C ILE A 130 0.37 -1.52 -8.36
N TYR A 131 0.57 -1.43 -7.06
CA TYR A 131 -0.38 -1.86 -6.04
C TYR A 131 -0.78 -0.64 -5.21
N VAL A 132 -2.06 -0.50 -4.88
CA VAL A 132 -2.54 0.57 -4.02
C VAL A 132 -3.39 -0.04 -2.91
N ASP A 133 -2.88 0.03 -1.70
CA ASP A 133 -3.61 -0.33 -0.48
C ASP A 133 -4.68 0.74 -0.22
N ILE A 134 -5.95 0.38 -0.10
CA ILE A 134 -6.95 1.27 0.50
C ILE A 134 -6.89 1.11 2.01
N ALA A 135 -6.58 2.22 2.67
CA ALA A 135 -6.29 2.23 4.09
C ALA A 135 -6.82 3.51 4.75
N THR A 136 -6.86 3.56 6.08
CA THR A 136 -7.12 4.83 6.77
C THR A 136 -5.96 5.80 6.56
N PRO A 137 -6.20 7.12 6.69
CA PRO A 137 -5.13 8.09 6.73
C PRO A 137 -4.07 7.71 7.80
N PRO A 138 -2.78 7.94 7.51
CA PRO A 138 -1.69 7.53 8.38
C PRO A 138 -1.67 8.28 9.70
N VAL A 139 -1.41 7.54 10.78
CA VAL A 139 -0.96 8.09 12.06
C VAL A 139 0.56 8.05 12.07
N ARG A 140 1.20 9.22 12.17
CA ARG A 140 2.66 9.37 12.16
C ARG A 140 3.21 9.60 13.57
N SER A 141 4.34 8.97 13.84
CA SER A 141 5.17 9.18 15.03
C SER A 141 6.64 9.10 14.63
N GLU A 142 7.56 9.40 15.56
CA GLU A 142 9.00 9.40 15.28
C GLU A 142 9.45 8.05 14.70
N GLY A 143 9.83 8.04 13.42
CA GLY A 143 10.29 6.85 12.70
C GLY A 143 9.23 5.78 12.43
N ARG A 144 7.93 6.07 12.60
CA ARG A 144 6.85 5.11 12.33
C ARG A 144 5.63 5.76 11.69
N VAL A 145 5.06 5.06 10.72
CA VAL A 145 3.75 5.32 10.15
C VAL A 145 2.85 4.11 10.38
N THR A 146 1.66 4.34 10.93
CA THR A 146 0.65 3.29 11.15
C THR A 146 -0.62 3.61 10.36
N MET A 147 -1.18 2.61 9.69
CA MET A 147 -2.43 2.70 8.93
C MET A 147 -3.28 1.44 9.20
N ILE A 148 -4.60 1.58 9.14
CA ILE A 148 -5.49 0.43 9.12
C ILE A 148 -5.75 0.05 7.66
N ASP A 149 -5.36 -1.15 7.28
CA ASP A 149 -5.71 -1.79 6.00
C ASP A 149 -7.21 -2.06 5.95
N LEU A 150 -7.86 -1.66 4.84
CA LEU A 150 -9.31 -1.76 4.66
C LEU A 150 -9.68 -2.76 3.57
N ASP A 151 -8.80 -3.74 3.32
CA ASP A 151 -8.97 -4.91 2.45
C ASP A 151 -9.11 -4.62 0.96
N LEU A 152 -9.67 -3.48 0.56
CA LEU A 152 -9.78 -3.11 -0.85
C LEU A 152 -8.41 -2.73 -1.41
N ASP A 153 -8.11 -3.28 -2.57
CA ASP A 153 -6.89 -2.94 -3.29
C ASP A 153 -7.18 -2.56 -4.74
N VAL A 154 -6.41 -1.61 -5.26
CA VAL A 154 -6.43 -1.27 -6.68
C VAL A 154 -5.06 -1.53 -7.28
N VAL A 155 -5.03 -2.38 -8.31
CA VAL A 155 -3.78 -2.76 -8.97
C VAL A 155 -3.77 -2.32 -10.43
N ARG A 156 -2.60 -1.96 -10.93
CA ARG A 156 -2.33 -1.81 -12.36
C ARG A 156 -1.31 -2.86 -12.79
N LEU A 157 -1.68 -3.72 -13.72
CA LEU A 157 -0.76 -4.68 -14.34
C LEU A 157 0.18 -3.96 -15.30
N ARG A 158 1.35 -4.55 -15.62
CA ARG A 158 2.26 -3.98 -16.65
C ARG A 158 1.63 -3.89 -18.04
N SER A 159 0.56 -4.63 -18.30
CA SER A 159 -0.26 -4.48 -19.52
C SER A 159 -1.07 -3.18 -19.56
N GLY A 160 -1.11 -2.42 -18.47
CA GLY A 160 -1.94 -1.23 -18.28
C GLY A 160 -3.35 -1.52 -17.76
N ALA A 161 -3.73 -2.80 -17.60
CA ALA A 161 -5.03 -3.17 -17.08
C ALA A 161 -5.15 -2.83 -15.58
N VAL A 162 -6.20 -2.10 -15.22
CA VAL A 162 -6.53 -1.75 -13.83
C VAL A 162 -7.59 -2.69 -13.28
N ARG A 163 -7.45 -3.14 -12.03
CA ARG A 163 -8.38 -4.04 -11.35
C ARG A 163 -8.56 -3.63 -9.90
N VAL A 164 -9.77 -3.84 -9.38
CA VAL A 164 -10.03 -3.87 -7.94
C VAL A 164 -9.91 -5.32 -7.47
N LEU A 165 -9.26 -5.54 -6.33
CA LEU A 165 -9.12 -6.84 -5.70
C LEU A 165 -9.83 -6.84 -4.33
N ASP A 166 -10.06 -8.04 -3.81
CA ASP A 166 -10.44 -8.32 -2.42
C ASP A 166 -11.75 -7.63 -1.95
N GLU A 167 -12.68 -7.40 -2.91
CA GLU A 167 -14.03 -6.91 -2.64
C GLU A 167 -14.86 -7.85 -1.76
N ASP A 168 -14.59 -9.16 -1.84
CA ASP A 168 -15.20 -10.20 -1.01
C ASP A 168 -14.62 -10.18 0.42
N GLU A 169 -13.30 -10.13 0.58
CA GLU A 169 -12.64 -9.95 1.89
C GLU A 169 -13.17 -8.69 2.58
N PHE A 170 -13.23 -7.56 1.86
CA PHE A 170 -13.80 -6.33 2.40
C PHE A 170 -15.26 -6.48 2.85
N ALA A 171 -16.08 -7.26 2.13
CA ALA A 171 -17.48 -7.50 2.51
C ALA A 171 -17.60 -8.39 3.75
N GLU A 172 -16.72 -9.38 3.89
CA GLU A 172 -16.66 -10.28 5.05
C GLU A 172 -16.16 -9.53 6.30
N HIS A 173 -15.03 -8.82 6.20
CA HIS A 173 -14.42 -8.08 7.29
C HIS A 173 -15.29 -6.93 7.81
N GLN A 174 -16.14 -6.33 6.97
CA GLN A 174 -17.18 -5.39 7.43
C GLN A 174 -18.03 -5.98 8.57
N VAL A 175 -18.40 -7.24 8.47
CA VAL A 175 -19.23 -7.94 9.46
C VAL A 175 -18.36 -8.49 10.58
N GLU A 176 -17.28 -9.18 10.25
CA GLU A 176 -16.44 -9.90 11.22
C GLU A 176 -15.66 -8.96 12.14
N LEU A 177 -15.09 -7.89 11.60
CA LEU A 177 -14.31 -6.90 12.34
C LEU A 177 -15.16 -5.71 12.80
N GLY A 178 -16.41 -5.61 12.32
CA GLY A 178 -17.37 -4.58 12.74
C GLY A 178 -17.00 -3.18 12.24
N TYR A 179 -16.76 -3.05 10.94
CA TYR A 179 -16.38 -1.77 10.34
C TYR A 179 -17.47 -0.71 10.56
N PRO A 180 -17.11 0.46 11.13
CA PRO A 180 -17.99 1.61 11.19
C PRO A 180 -18.40 2.05 9.78
N ARG A 181 -19.61 2.61 9.64
CA ARG A 181 -20.17 3.01 8.33
C ARG A 181 -19.26 3.99 7.58
N ASP A 182 -18.72 4.96 8.29
CA ASP A 182 -17.80 5.98 7.76
C ASP A 182 -16.50 5.35 7.21
N LEU A 183 -16.00 4.30 7.85
CA LEU A 183 -14.84 3.54 7.38
C LEU A 183 -15.15 2.80 6.07
N ILE A 184 -16.35 2.20 5.96
CA ILE A 184 -16.82 1.54 4.74
C ILE A 184 -16.99 2.53 3.59
N GLU A 185 -17.66 3.65 3.86
CA GLU A 185 -17.92 4.69 2.86
C GLU A 185 -16.61 5.34 2.39
N GLY A 186 -15.67 5.61 3.31
CA GLY A 186 -14.34 6.14 3.02
C GLY A 186 -13.52 5.20 2.14
N ALA A 187 -13.46 3.91 2.48
CA ALA A 187 -12.75 2.90 1.69
C ALA A 187 -13.28 2.81 0.26
N ARG A 188 -14.61 2.71 0.09
CA ARG A 188 -15.24 2.63 -1.25
C ARG A 188 -14.99 3.88 -2.08
N ALA A 189 -15.13 5.06 -1.49
CA ALA A 189 -14.90 6.32 -2.17
C ALA A 189 -13.43 6.46 -2.60
N SER A 190 -12.49 6.07 -1.74
CA SER A 190 -11.06 6.08 -2.06
C SER A 190 -10.73 5.09 -3.17
N CYS A 191 -11.24 3.85 -3.08
CA CYS A 191 -11.06 2.81 -4.09
C CYS A 191 -11.49 3.28 -5.48
N GLU A 192 -12.72 3.79 -5.63
CA GLU A 192 -13.21 4.28 -6.93
C GLU A 192 -12.39 5.46 -7.46
N ARG A 193 -11.98 6.38 -6.58
CA ARG A 193 -11.14 7.52 -6.97
C ARG A 193 -9.77 7.07 -7.46
N VAL A 194 -9.09 6.20 -6.71
CA VAL A 194 -7.77 5.65 -7.08
C VAL A 194 -7.86 4.85 -8.38
N ARG A 195 -8.89 4.01 -8.54
CA ARG A 195 -9.14 3.29 -9.80
C ARG A 195 -9.21 4.24 -10.98
N ALA A 196 -9.97 5.33 -10.82
CA ALA A 196 -10.15 6.30 -11.87
C ALA A 196 -8.86 7.12 -12.16
N MET A 197 -8.06 7.44 -11.15
CA MET A 197 -6.74 8.07 -11.32
C MET A 197 -5.77 7.15 -12.09
N LEU A 198 -5.74 5.85 -11.77
CA LEU A 198 -4.93 4.86 -12.47
C LEU A 198 -5.38 4.67 -13.93
N GLU A 199 -6.69 4.56 -14.17
CA GLU A 199 -7.29 4.42 -15.50
C GLU A 199 -7.01 5.65 -16.39
N ARG A 200 -7.05 6.85 -15.81
CA ARG A 200 -6.74 8.11 -16.52
C ARG A 200 -5.26 8.46 -16.54
N ASN A 201 -4.43 7.66 -15.87
CA ASN A 201 -3.00 7.92 -15.65
C ASN A 201 -2.76 9.36 -15.15
N GLU A 202 -3.41 9.71 -14.04
CA GLU A 202 -3.28 11.00 -13.34
C GLU A 202 -2.14 10.96 -12.32
N GLU A 203 -1.68 12.14 -11.88
CA GLU A 203 -0.69 12.22 -10.81
C GLU A 203 -1.24 11.70 -9.48
N PRO A 204 -0.41 11.05 -8.63
CA PRO A 204 1.04 10.89 -8.78
C PRO A 204 1.48 9.70 -9.66
N PHE A 205 0.55 8.95 -10.25
CA PHE A 205 0.86 7.72 -10.99
C PHE A 205 1.50 7.97 -12.37
N ALA A 206 1.33 9.17 -12.91
CA ALA A 206 1.68 9.48 -14.30
C ALA A 206 3.17 9.74 -14.50
N THR A 207 3.72 10.73 -13.80
CA THR A 207 5.13 11.14 -14.00
C THR A 207 5.90 11.25 -12.70
N VAL A 208 5.24 11.62 -11.59
CA VAL A 208 5.91 11.80 -10.31
C VAL A 208 6.44 10.47 -9.78
N ALA A 209 5.59 9.44 -9.66
CA ALA A 209 6.03 8.15 -9.15
C ALA A 209 7.09 7.47 -10.04
N PRO A 210 6.98 7.44 -11.38
CA PRO A 210 8.06 6.93 -12.23
C PRO A 210 9.39 7.66 -12.03
N ALA A 211 9.38 8.98 -11.85
CA ALA A 211 10.60 9.74 -11.58
C ALA A 211 11.22 9.38 -10.22
N ARG A 212 10.39 9.21 -9.18
CA ARG A 212 10.83 8.77 -7.84
C ARG A 212 11.36 7.34 -7.85
N LEU A 213 10.77 6.46 -8.64
CA LEU A 213 11.27 5.09 -8.79
C LEU A 213 12.64 5.10 -9.46
N ALA A 214 12.84 5.92 -10.49
CA ALA A 214 14.14 6.08 -11.12
C ALA A 214 15.21 6.65 -10.16
N GLU A 215 14.83 7.61 -9.30
CA GLU A 215 15.69 8.13 -8.23
C GLU A 215 16.12 7.02 -7.26
N ALA A 216 15.17 6.22 -6.79
CA ALA A 216 15.43 5.09 -5.90
C ALA A 216 16.37 4.04 -6.53
N LEU A 217 16.18 3.72 -7.81
CA LEU A 217 17.04 2.78 -8.54
C LEU A 217 18.47 3.33 -8.70
N ALA A 218 18.62 4.62 -8.97
CA ALA A 218 19.94 5.24 -9.06
C ALA A 218 20.73 5.19 -7.74
N LEU A 219 20.05 5.26 -6.59
CA LEU A 219 20.68 5.08 -5.28
C LEU A 219 21.18 3.65 -5.05
N GLN A 220 20.52 2.65 -5.62
CA GLN A 220 20.91 1.24 -5.52
C GLN A 220 22.21 0.93 -6.29
N GLU A 221 22.45 1.62 -7.40
CA GLU A 221 23.63 1.44 -8.24
C GLU A 221 24.91 2.02 -7.62
N VAL A 222 24.79 2.82 -6.55
CA VAL A 222 25.95 3.33 -5.81
C VAL A 222 26.52 2.21 -4.94
N PRO A 223 27.73 1.70 -5.21
CA PRO A 223 28.32 0.67 -4.36
C PRO A 223 28.49 1.24 -2.95
N ALA A 224 28.12 0.45 -1.93
CA ALA A 224 28.44 0.76 -0.55
C ALA A 224 29.94 1.12 -0.48
N SER A 225 30.27 2.29 0.08
CA SER A 225 31.67 2.66 0.30
C SER A 225 32.38 1.50 0.98
N PRO A 226 33.59 1.10 0.51
CA PRO A 226 34.32 0.04 1.16
C PRO A 226 34.48 0.42 2.64
N GLU A 227 34.13 -0.51 3.55
CA GLU A 227 34.35 -0.29 4.97
C GLU A 227 35.79 0.18 5.18
N PRO A 228 36.02 1.20 6.03
CA PRO A 228 37.38 1.62 6.35
C PRO A 228 38.12 0.39 6.86
N PRO A 229 39.37 0.14 6.40
CA PRO A 229 40.12 -1.04 6.80
C PRO A 229 40.14 -1.10 8.33
N GLY A 230 39.67 -2.24 8.85
CA GLY A 230 39.59 -2.51 10.28
C GLY A 230 40.88 -2.07 10.96
N ARG A 231 40.75 -1.27 12.02
CA ARG A 231 41.90 -0.90 12.85
C ARG A 231 42.57 -2.19 13.34
N ALA A 232 43.87 -2.24 13.10
CA ALA A 232 44.80 -3.35 13.27
C ALA A 232 44.70 -4.10 14.61
#